data_AF-A0A6L3F7R9-F1
#
_entry.id   AF-A0A6L3F7R9-F1
#
_cell.length_a   1.000
_cell.length_b   1.000
_cell.length_c   1.000
_cell.angle_alpha   90.00
_cell.angle_beta   90.00
_cell.angle_gamma   90.00
#
_symmetry.space_group_name_H-M   'P 1'
#
loop_
_entity.id
_entity.type
_entity.pdbx_description
1 polymer ?
#
loop_
_entity_poly.entity_id
_entity_poly.type
_entity_poly.pdbx_seq_one_letter_code
_entity_poly.pdbx_strand_id
1 'polypeptide(L)'
;MTVIKALPSELSAYFDSITDLLQIEHLALPTSKPSARKQAIDLTSEMLKKANSPEKSQIVQFLYKMNLLFAPDPSLCLWVFDLSKIDLHDLDLRQICLYRANLHHGSLSGTNLMDASFELANLQQTDLSGVNLQNANLTWAKLNNALVTNADLNHVSLKAAVLDQAKFKETNLEHADLGRASLTDTKFEQTTMNNADLFGVRGQHTNFHQANLKDALFVEATLREATFTEAKLTGSVFTQANLTACNFEDANLQGAKFKEATLTGSNFTGANLDGAKFDYTIMPNGKVFDEGLPVEEQLI
;
A
#
# COMPACT_ATOMS: atom_id res chain seq x y z
N MET A 1 6.62 -36.60 -5.43
CA MET A 1 7.74 -36.66 -6.40
C MET A 1 7.53 -35.56 -7.41
N THR A 2 8.07 -34.37 -7.14
CA THR A 2 8.05 -33.26 -8.09
C THR A 2 9.13 -33.55 -9.12
N VAL A 3 8.74 -33.69 -10.38
CA VAL A 3 9.69 -33.83 -11.49
C VAL A 3 10.53 -32.55 -11.50
N ILE A 4 11.81 -32.64 -11.12
CA ILE A 4 12.76 -31.55 -11.30
C ILE A 4 12.98 -31.45 -12.81
N LYS A 5 12.20 -30.59 -13.46
CA LYS A 5 12.47 -30.17 -14.83
C LYS A 5 13.85 -29.53 -14.81
N ALA A 6 14.78 -30.05 -15.63
CA ALA A 6 16.10 -29.45 -15.77
C ALA A 6 15.94 -27.97 -16.15
N LEU A 7 16.72 -27.10 -15.49
CA LEU A 7 16.79 -25.68 -15.81
C LEU A 7 17.24 -25.49 -17.28
N PRO A 8 16.64 -24.57 -18.05
CA PRO A 8 17.14 -24.24 -19.37
C PRO A 8 18.62 -23.83 -19.34
N SER A 9 19.38 -24.20 -20.37
CA SER A 9 20.84 -23.97 -20.41
C SER A 9 21.22 -22.50 -20.25
N GLU A 10 20.40 -21.57 -20.76
CA GLU A 10 20.64 -20.12 -20.64
C GLU A 10 20.52 -19.63 -19.19
N LEU A 11 19.51 -20.13 -18.45
CA LEU A 11 19.30 -19.74 -17.06
C LEU A 11 20.40 -20.30 -16.13
N SER A 12 20.87 -21.52 -16.41
CA SER A 12 22.04 -22.08 -15.71
C SER A 12 23.29 -21.24 -15.95
N ALA A 13 23.59 -20.89 -17.20
CA ALA A 13 24.75 -20.09 -17.55
C ALA A 13 24.70 -18.68 -16.91
N TYR A 14 23.50 -18.11 -16.78
CA TYR A 14 23.28 -16.87 -16.04
C TYR A 14 23.64 -17.01 -14.55
N PHE A 15 23.15 -18.05 -13.86
CA PHE A 15 23.47 -18.28 -12.45
C PHE A 15 24.98 -18.48 -12.22
N ASP A 16 25.64 -19.23 -13.09
CA ASP A 16 27.09 -19.41 -13.04
C ASP A 16 27.82 -18.06 -13.18
N SER A 17 27.41 -17.24 -14.15
CA SER A 17 27.99 -15.91 -14.38
C SER A 17 27.86 -14.96 -13.19
N ILE A 18 26.70 -14.93 -12.52
CA ILE A 18 26.51 -14.10 -11.32
C ILE A 18 27.34 -14.64 -10.14
N THR A 19 27.43 -15.96 -10.02
CA THR A 19 28.24 -16.62 -8.97
C THR A 19 29.72 -16.30 -9.15
N ASP A 20 30.23 -16.31 -10.38
CA ASP A 20 31.61 -15.94 -10.68
C ASP A 20 31.91 -14.47 -10.33
N LEU A 21 30.99 -13.56 -10.66
CA LEU A 21 31.12 -12.14 -10.29
C LEU A 21 31.14 -11.93 -8.77
N LEU A 22 30.37 -12.71 -8.02
CA LEU A 22 30.39 -12.69 -6.56
C LEU A 22 31.74 -13.12 -5.99
N GLN A 23 32.35 -14.16 -6.55
CA GLN A 23 33.65 -14.67 -6.10
C GLN A 23 34.81 -13.71 -6.39
N ILE A 24 34.76 -13.00 -7.53
CA ILE A 24 35.86 -12.15 -7.99
C ILE A 24 35.80 -10.75 -7.37
N GLU A 25 34.61 -10.16 -7.22
CA GLU A 25 34.48 -8.73 -6.89
C GLU A 25 33.67 -8.41 -5.63
N HIS A 26 33.22 -9.43 -4.88
CA HIS A 26 32.44 -9.28 -3.65
C HIS A 26 31.24 -8.32 -3.83
N LEU A 27 30.38 -8.58 -4.81
CA LEU A 27 29.25 -7.70 -5.20
C LEU A 27 28.38 -7.23 -4.03
N ALA A 28 28.25 -8.04 -2.96
CA ALA A 28 27.48 -7.73 -1.76
C ALA A 28 28.15 -6.72 -0.81
N LEU A 29 29.39 -6.32 -1.06
CA LEU A 29 30.11 -5.34 -0.24
C LEU A 29 30.04 -3.93 -0.86
N PRO A 30 29.93 -2.86 -0.06
CA PRO A 30 30.03 -1.47 -0.52
C PRO A 30 31.29 -1.16 -1.33
N THR A 31 32.34 -1.94 -1.13
CA THR A 31 33.67 -1.79 -1.75
C THR A 31 33.79 -2.42 -3.14
N SER A 32 32.76 -3.14 -3.63
CA SER A 32 32.82 -3.78 -4.94
C SER A 32 32.96 -2.75 -6.06
N LYS A 33 33.69 -3.07 -7.12
CA LYS A 33 33.91 -2.08 -8.20
C LYS A 33 32.58 -1.77 -8.90
N PRO A 34 32.34 -0.51 -9.27
CA PRO A 34 31.15 -0.12 -10.04
C PRO A 34 30.98 -0.91 -11.35
N SER A 35 32.08 -1.41 -11.94
CA SER A 35 32.08 -2.21 -13.18
C SER A 35 31.38 -3.57 -13.03
N ALA A 36 31.67 -4.37 -12.00
CA ALA A 36 30.97 -5.67 -11.86
C ALA A 36 29.53 -5.51 -11.38
N ARG A 37 29.22 -4.51 -10.54
CA ARG A 37 27.81 -4.21 -10.21
C ARG A 37 27.01 -3.92 -11.47
N LYS A 38 27.57 -3.07 -12.35
CA LYS A 38 26.95 -2.79 -13.65
C LYS A 38 26.81 -4.05 -14.51
N GLN A 39 27.85 -4.88 -14.58
CA GLN A 39 27.79 -6.14 -15.34
C GLN A 39 26.70 -7.09 -14.81
N ALA A 40 26.60 -7.25 -13.48
CA ALA A 40 25.57 -8.08 -12.86
C ALA A 40 24.16 -7.52 -13.11
N ILE A 41 23.98 -6.20 -13.07
CA ILE A 41 22.72 -5.52 -13.42
C ILE A 41 22.37 -5.75 -14.89
N ASP A 42 23.33 -5.58 -15.81
CA ASP A 42 23.11 -5.73 -17.25
C ASP A 42 22.74 -7.19 -17.58
N LEU A 43 23.49 -8.17 -17.08
CA LEU A 43 23.21 -9.61 -17.24
C LEU A 43 21.83 -9.98 -16.71
N THR A 44 21.49 -9.53 -15.51
CA THR A 44 20.20 -9.81 -14.88
C THR A 44 19.06 -9.17 -15.66
N SER A 45 19.23 -7.92 -16.11
CA SER A 45 18.23 -7.22 -16.91
C SER A 45 17.98 -7.91 -18.25
N GLU A 46 19.02 -8.39 -18.93
CA GLU A 46 18.89 -9.13 -20.18
C GLU A 46 18.20 -10.48 -19.97
N MET A 47 18.54 -11.19 -18.89
CA MET A 47 17.92 -12.47 -18.56
C MET A 47 16.43 -12.29 -18.25
N LEU A 48 16.06 -11.31 -17.43
CA LEU A 48 14.67 -11.02 -17.06
C LEU A 48 13.79 -10.64 -18.26
N LYS A 49 14.34 -9.98 -19.29
CA LYS A 49 13.61 -9.64 -20.53
C LYS A 49 13.20 -10.87 -21.35
N LYS A 50 14.00 -11.93 -21.30
CA LYS A 50 13.74 -13.18 -22.03
C LYS A 50 12.99 -14.21 -21.19
N ALA A 51 13.07 -14.07 -19.86
CA ALA A 51 12.50 -15.00 -18.90
C ALA A 51 10.97 -15.00 -18.91
N ASN A 52 10.39 -16.21 -18.89
CA ASN A 52 8.99 -16.40 -18.54
C ASN A 52 8.76 -16.22 -17.02
N SER A 53 7.50 -16.23 -16.58
CA SER A 53 7.15 -15.97 -15.17
C SER A 53 7.83 -16.93 -14.17
N PRO A 54 7.83 -18.27 -14.39
CA PRO A 54 8.61 -19.20 -13.56
C PRO A 54 10.12 -18.90 -13.51
N GLU A 55 10.73 -18.56 -14.64
CA GLU A 55 12.16 -18.22 -14.71
C GLU A 55 12.46 -16.91 -13.96
N LYS A 56 11.60 -15.89 -14.08
CA LYS A 56 11.71 -14.64 -13.29
C LYS A 56 11.66 -14.94 -11.79
N SER A 57 10.76 -15.81 -11.35
CA SER A 57 10.65 -16.25 -9.95
C SER A 57 11.94 -16.93 -9.46
N GLN A 58 12.51 -17.82 -10.27
CA GLN A 58 13.79 -18.48 -9.96
C GLN A 58 14.96 -17.49 -9.87
N ILE A 59 15.01 -16.50 -10.77
CA ILE A 59 16.00 -15.42 -10.74
C ILE A 59 15.89 -14.61 -9.45
N VAL A 60 14.68 -14.17 -9.09
CA VAL A 60 14.45 -13.41 -7.84
C VAL A 60 14.87 -14.23 -6.62
N GLN A 61 14.47 -15.51 -6.54
CA GLN A 61 14.86 -16.39 -5.44
C GLN A 61 16.37 -16.61 -5.37
N PHE A 62 17.05 -16.76 -6.51
CA PHE A 62 18.50 -16.90 -6.57
C PHE A 62 19.20 -15.64 -6.04
N LEU A 63 18.82 -14.47 -6.56
CA LEU A 63 19.40 -13.19 -6.15
C LEU A 63 19.12 -12.89 -4.66
N TYR A 64 17.91 -13.21 -4.19
CA TYR A 64 17.55 -13.11 -2.77
C TYR A 64 18.47 -13.99 -1.90
N LYS A 65 18.65 -15.27 -2.25
CA LYS A 65 19.55 -16.19 -1.52
C LYS A 65 21.01 -15.76 -1.53
N MET A 66 21.43 -15.02 -2.56
CA MET A 66 22.79 -14.47 -2.68
C MET A 66 22.97 -13.14 -1.94
N ASN A 67 21.97 -12.69 -1.18
CA ASN A 67 21.95 -11.39 -0.49
C ASN A 67 22.11 -10.18 -1.42
N LEU A 68 21.64 -10.31 -2.66
CA LEU A 68 21.77 -9.25 -3.67
C LEU A 68 20.55 -8.31 -3.72
N LEU A 69 19.48 -8.64 -2.99
CA LEU A 69 18.20 -7.90 -2.98
C LEU A 69 17.81 -7.40 -1.57
N PHE A 70 18.72 -6.83 -0.77
CA PHE A 70 18.43 -6.32 0.58
C PHE A 70 18.70 -4.82 0.73
N ALA A 71 18.03 -4.15 1.69
CA ALA A 71 18.23 -2.74 2.05
C ALA A 71 19.26 -2.57 3.21
N PRO A 72 19.95 -1.41 3.38
CA PRO A 72 19.82 -0.14 2.65
C PRO A 72 20.89 0.11 1.57
N ASP A 73 21.84 -0.80 1.35
CA ASP A 73 22.76 -0.77 0.19
C ASP A 73 22.32 -1.89 -0.77
N PRO A 74 21.38 -1.63 -1.70
CA PRO A 74 21.08 -2.61 -2.74
C PRO A 74 22.33 -2.73 -3.62
N SER A 75 23.17 -3.72 -3.30
CA SER A 75 24.41 -4.04 -4.02
C SER A 75 24.18 -4.18 -5.53
N LEU A 76 22.95 -4.55 -5.93
CA LEU A 76 22.41 -4.24 -7.24
C LEU A 76 21.26 -3.25 -7.12
N CYS A 77 21.41 -2.06 -7.69
CA CYS A 77 20.30 -1.13 -7.89
C CYS A 77 19.36 -1.70 -8.97
N LEU A 78 18.23 -2.29 -8.57
CA LEU A 78 17.31 -3.06 -9.42
C LEU A 78 16.22 -2.23 -10.13
N TRP A 79 16.33 -0.91 -10.13
CA TRP A 79 15.34 0.04 -10.67
C TRP A 79 15.02 -0.12 -12.17
N VAL A 80 15.60 -1.11 -12.84
CA VAL A 80 15.43 -1.45 -14.26
C VAL A 80 14.79 -2.85 -14.45
N PHE A 81 14.52 -3.60 -13.37
CA PHE A 81 14.03 -4.97 -13.50
C PHE A 81 12.55 -5.00 -13.83
N ASP A 82 12.28 -5.48 -15.04
CA ASP A 82 10.95 -5.82 -15.49
C ASP A 82 10.50 -7.18 -14.93
N LEU A 83 9.94 -7.15 -13.73
CA LEU A 83 9.30 -8.28 -13.07
C LEU A 83 7.79 -8.34 -13.39
N SER A 84 7.36 -7.74 -14.50
CA SER A 84 5.95 -7.79 -14.92
C SER A 84 5.47 -9.23 -15.03
N LYS A 85 4.24 -9.47 -14.55
CA LYS A 85 3.57 -10.78 -14.55
C LYS A 85 4.33 -11.89 -13.81
N ILE A 86 5.29 -11.51 -12.94
CA ILE A 86 6.01 -12.47 -12.11
C ILE A 86 5.06 -13.17 -11.16
N ASP A 87 5.36 -14.42 -10.85
CA ASP A 87 4.67 -15.18 -9.83
C ASP A 87 5.64 -15.50 -8.68
N LEU A 88 5.41 -14.86 -7.53
CA LEU A 88 6.17 -15.01 -6.28
C LEU A 88 5.30 -15.60 -5.16
N HIS A 89 4.20 -16.29 -5.49
CA HIS A 89 3.26 -16.80 -4.50
C HIS A 89 3.93 -17.65 -3.42
N ASP A 90 3.47 -17.49 -2.17
CA ASP A 90 3.87 -18.29 -1.01
C ASP A 90 5.38 -18.32 -0.69
N LEU A 91 6.16 -17.37 -1.20
CA LEU A 91 7.60 -17.27 -0.91
C LEU A 91 7.88 -16.51 0.38
N ASP A 92 8.99 -16.82 1.05
CA ASP A 92 9.55 -15.98 2.12
C ASP A 92 10.65 -15.08 1.52
N LEU A 93 10.33 -13.79 1.42
CA LEU A 93 11.17 -12.74 0.82
C LEU A 93 11.24 -11.53 1.76
N ARG A 94 11.32 -11.76 3.08
CA ARG A 94 11.47 -10.70 4.08
C ARG A 94 12.66 -9.80 3.76
N GLN A 95 12.50 -8.50 4.03
CA GLN A 95 13.52 -7.47 3.82
C GLN A 95 13.98 -7.31 2.37
N ILE A 96 13.29 -7.91 1.40
CA ILE A 96 13.65 -7.78 0.00
C ILE A 96 13.53 -6.32 -0.45
N CYS A 97 14.52 -5.84 -1.19
CA CYS A 97 14.52 -4.53 -1.81
C CYS A 97 14.14 -4.67 -3.28
N LEU A 98 12.94 -4.21 -3.62
CA LEU A 98 12.36 -4.13 -4.97
C LEU A 98 12.07 -2.67 -5.34
N TYR A 99 12.95 -1.75 -4.89
CA TYR A 99 12.89 -0.32 -5.21
C TYR A 99 12.77 -0.07 -6.71
N ARG A 100 11.72 0.67 -7.12
CA ARG A 100 11.37 0.97 -8.52
C ARG A 100 11.13 -0.24 -9.43
N ALA A 101 11.06 -1.45 -8.91
CA ALA A 101 10.83 -2.63 -9.73
C ALA A 101 9.46 -2.55 -10.41
N ASN A 102 9.35 -3.09 -11.63
CA ASN A 102 8.09 -3.19 -12.33
C ASN A 102 7.47 -4.56 -12.06
N LEU A 103 6.43 -4.63 -11.23
CA LEU A 103 5.72 -5.85 -10.85
C LEU A 103 4.28 -5.88 -11.40
N HIS A 104 3.92 -5.00 -12.34
CA HIS A 104 2.53 -4.91 -12.80
C HIS A 104 2.01 -6.25 -13.33
N HIS A 105 0.75 -6.55 -13.01
CA HIS A 105 0.11 -7.86 -13.23
C HIS A 105 0.79 -9.06 -12.57
N GLY A 106 1.70 -8.85 -11.62
CA GLY A 106 2.33 -9.93 -10.87
C GLY A 106 1.38 -10.56 -9.83
N SER A 107 1.79 -11.70 -9.30
CA SER A 107 1.18 -12.35 -8.13
C SER A 107 2.22 -12.43 -7.02
N LEU A 108 1.95 -11.77 -5.90
CA LEU A 108 2.69 -11.87 -4.64
C LEU A 108 1.78 -12.46 -3.54
N SER A 109 0.79 -13.27 -3.94
CA SER A 109 -0.20 -13.80 -3.02
C SER A 109 0.45 -14.74 -2.00
N GLY A 110 0.08 -14.61 -0.72
CA GLY A 110 0.64 -15.41 0.37
C GLY A 110 2.13 -15.18 0.67
N THR A 111 2.82 -14.31 -0.08
CA THR A 111 4.26 -14.05 0.11
C THR A 111 4.51 -13.33 1.44
N ASN A 112 5.57 -13.73 2.15
CA ASN A 112 6.08 -12.98 3.29
C ASN A 112 7.08 -11.91 2.82
N LEU A 113 6.65 -10.66 2.87
CA LEU A 113 7.37 -9.45 2.48
C LEU A 113 7.51 -8.46 3.65
N MET A 114 7.50 -8.97 4.88
CA MET A 114 7.75 -8.15 6.07
C MET A 114 9.08 -7.41 5.92
N ASP A 115 9.08 -6.12 6.29
CA ASP A 115 10.19 -5.18 6.17
C ASP A 115 10.72 -4.97 4.72
N ALA A 116 9.98 -5.39 3.69
CA ALA A 116 10.38 -5.21 2.30
C ALA A 116 10.32 -3.74 1.86
N SER A 117 11.11 -3.38 0.86
CA SER A 117 11.05 -2.07 0.21
C SER A 117 10.54 -2.19 -1.22
N PHE A 118 9.39 -1.56 -1.47
CA PHE A 118 8.77 -1.35 -2.78
C PHE A 118 8.65 0.15 -3.10
N GLU A 119 9.48 0.98 -2.49
CA GLU A 119 9.46 2.42 -2.74
C GLU A 119 9.58 2.70 -4.25
N LEU A 120 8.68 3.52 -4.77
CA LEU A 120 8.52 3.85 -6.21
C LEU A 120 8.24 2.65 -7.14
N ALA A 121 7.95 1.45 -6.61
CA ALA A 121 7.66 0.28 -7.44
C ALA A 121 6.32 0.41 -8.19
N ASN A 122 6.22 -0.28 -9.32
CA ASN A 122 4.97 -0.41 -10.06
C ASN A 122 4.29 -1.74 -9.71
N LEU A 123 3.28 -1.68 -8.86
CA LEU A 123 2.45 -2.80 -8.41
C LEU A 123 1.02 -2.73 -9.00
N GLN A 124 0.82 -2.00 -10.10
CA GLN A 124 -0.50 -1.89 -10.74
C GLN A 124 -1.05 -3.27 -11.11
N GLN A 125 -2.32 -3.52 -10.78
CA GLN A 125 -3.02 -4.78 -11.06
C GLN A 125 -2.31 -6.03 -10.51
N THR A 126 -1.51 -5.87 -9.44
CA THR A 126 -0.85 -6.99 -8.76
C THR A 126 -1.82 -7.66 -7.79
N ASP A 127 -1.76 -8.98 -7.71
CA ASP A 127 -2.41 -9.73 -6.63
C ASP A 127 -1.52 -9.77 -5.39
N LEU A 128 -1.95 -9.08 -4.33
CA LEU A 128 -1.33 -9.00 -3.02
C LEU A 128 -2.19 -9.74 -1.97
N SER A 129 -3.05 -10.67 -2.39
CA SER A 129 -3.95 -11.37 -1.46
C SER A 129 -3.18 -12.26 -0.49
N GLY A 130 -3.47 -12.18 0.80
CA GLY A 130 -2.78 -12.98 1.83
C GLY A 130 -1.34 -12.57 2.11
N VAL A 131 -0.84 -11.49 1.49
CA VAL A 131 0.55 -11.06 1.65
C VAL A 131 0.81 -10.56 3.06
N ASN A 132 2.01 -10.81 3.59
CA ASN A 132 2.51 -10.11 4.78
C ASN A 132 3.45 -8.99 4.34
N LEU A 133 3.02 -7.75 4.51
CA LEU A 133 3.75 -6.50 4.25
C LEU A 133 3.95 -5.68 5.52
N GLN A 134 3.98 -6.33 6.69
CA GLN A 134 4.22 -5.62 7.95
C GLN A 134 5.52 -4.80 7.87
N ASN A 135 5.45 -3.53 8.28
CA ASN A 135 6.54 -2.54 8.23
C ASN A 135 7.15 -2.29 6.83
N ALA A 136 6.53 -2.79 5.75
CA ALA A 136 7.07 -2.59 4.41
C ALA A 136 6.99 -1.12 3.98
N ASN A 137 7.94 -0.68 3.16
CA ASN A 137 7.95 0.66 2.58
C ASN A 137 7.43 0.62 1.13
N LEU A 138 6.22 1.13 0.91
CA LEU A 138 5.58 1.34 -0.39
C LEU A 138 5.42 2.84 -0.71
N THR A 139 6.26 3.71 -0.14
CA THR A 139 6.22 5.15 -0.41
C THR A 139 6.32 5.41 -1.93
N TRP A 140 5.43 6.25 -2.45
CA TRP A 140 5.32 6.57 -3.88
C TRP A 140 5.08 5.38 -4.84
N ALA A 141 4.75 4.20 -4.33
CA ALA A 141 4.44 3.05 -5.17
C ALA A 141 3.13 3.26 -5.93
N LYS A 142 3.01 2.62 -7.11
CA LYS A 142 1.77 2.58 -7.90
C LYS A 142 1.04 1.28 -7.64
N LEU A 143 -0.12 1.36 -6.99
CA LEU A 143 -0.96 0.22 -6.65
C LEU A 143 -2.33 0.29 -7.34
N ASN A 144 -2.47 1.08 -8.43
CA ASN A 144 -3.76 1.21 -9.11
C ASN A 144 -4.32 -0.17 -9.45
N ASN A 145 -5.60 -0.40 -9.15
CA ASN A 145 -6.29 -1.67 -9.40
C ASN A 145 -5.65 -2.91 -8.73
N ALA A 146 -4.77 -2.76 -7.73
CA ALA A 146 -4.23 -3.89 -6.99
C ALA A 146 -5.32 -4.60 -6.18
N LEU A 147 -5.17 -5.91 -5.99
CA LEU A 147 -6.05 -6.73 -5.14
C LEU A 147 -5.32 -7.01 -3.83
N VAL A 148 -5.89 -6.58 -2.70
CA VAL A 148 -5.27 -6.69 -1.38
C VAL A 148 -6.31 -7.28 -0.43
N THR A 149 -6.54 -8.58 -0.56
CA THR A 149 -7.54 -9.30 0.25
C THR A 149 -6.86 -10.13 1.33
N ASN A 150 -7.35 -10.09 2.58
CA ASN A 150 -6.80 -10.89 3.69
C ASN A 150 -5.30 -10.68 3.92
N ALA A 151 -4.79 -9.49 3.62
CA ALA A 151 -3.37 -9.18 3.76
C ALA A 151 -3.06 -8.55 5.12
N ASP A 152 -1.79 -8.60 5.53
CA ASP A 152 -1.29 -7.92 6.71
C ASP A 152 -0.33 -6.79 6.34
N LEU A 153 -0.80 -5.56 6.44
CA LEU A 153 -0.11 -4.31 6.14
C LEU A 153 0.04 -3.46 7.42
N ASN A 154 0.13 -4.08 8.60
CA ASN A 154 0.37 -3.36 9.84
C ASN A 154 1.68 -2.54 9.77
N HIS A 155 1.65 -1.28 10.20
CA HIS A 155 2.78 -0.34 10.12
C HIS A 155 3.35 -0.09 8.71
N VAL A 156 2.62 -0.44 7.65
CA VAL A 156 3.10 -0.20 6.28
C VAL A 156 3.20 1.30 5.98
N SER A 157 4.20 1.71 5.21
CA SER A 157 4.23 3.06 4.64
C SER A 157 3.70 3.05 3.21
N LEU A 158 2.55 3.67 2.99
CA LEU A 158 1.91 3.94 1.69
C LEU A 158 1.93 5.45 1.36
N LYS A 159 2.83 6.20 1.98
CA LYS A 159 2.90 7.65 1.85
C LYS A 159 3.06 8.05 0.39
N ALA A 160 2.18 8.94 -0.06
CA ALA A 160 2.11 9.42 -1.44
C ALA A 160 2.02 8.29 -2.51
N ALA A 161 1.56 7.10 -2.13
CA ALA A 161 1.28 6.02 -3.06
C ALA A 161 0.02 6.34 -3.90
N VAL A 162 -0.09 5.71 -5.07
CA VAL A 162 -1.26 5.82 -5.95
C VAL A 162 -2.08 4.54 -5.83
N LEU A 163 -3.18 4.59 -5.08
CA LEU A 163 -4.04 3.45 -4.75
C LEU A 163 -5.36 3.47 -5.54
N ASP A 164 -5.48 4.31 -6.56
CA ASP A 164 -6.74 4.50 -7.27
C ASP A 164 -7.32 3.17 -7.78
N GLN A 165 -8.60 2.92 -7.50
CA GLN A 165 -9.32 1.68 -7.83
C GLN A 165 -8.75 0.39 -7.22
N ALA A 166 -7.78 0.48 -6.30
CA ALA A 166 -7.31 -0.68 -5.54
C ALA A 166 -8.41 -1.22 -4.61
N LYS A 167 -8.37 -2.52 -4.36
CA LYS A 167 -9.39 -3.23 -3.58
C LYS A 167 -8.76 -3.87 -2.36
N PHE A 168 -8.96 -3.24 -1.22
CA PHE A 168 -8.64 -3.76 0.10
C PHE A 168 -9.90 -4.38 0.69
N LYS A 169 -9.83 -5.67 1.03
CA LYS A 169 -10.92 -6.37 1.70
C LYS A 169 -10.37 -7.22 2.83
N GLU A 170 -10.93 -7.09 4.03
CA GLU A 170 -10.53 -7.88 5.20
C GLU A 170 -9.01 -7.78 5.48
N THR A 171 -8.43 -6.61 5.18
CA THR A 171 -6.98 -6.36 5.28
C THR A 171 -6.64 -5.58 6.55
N ASN A 172 -5.55 -5.97 7.21
CA ASN A 172 -4.99 -5.26 8.36
C ASN A 172 -4.09 -4.11 7.89
N LEU A 173 -4.43 -2.89 8.26
CA LEU A 173 -3.77 -1.62 7.96
C LEU A 173 -3.61 -0.80 9.25
N GLU A 174 -3.63 -1.45 10.43
CA GLU A 174 -3.39 -0.76 11.69
C GLU A 174 -2.05 -0.03 11.65
N HIS A 175 -2.03 1.21 12.12
CA HIS A 175 -0.84 2.07 12.13
C HIS A 175 -0.20 2.34 10.75
N ALA A 176 -0.91 2.09 9.64
CA ALA A 176 -0.41 2.39 8.31
C ALA A 176 -0.28 3.92 8.09
N ASP A 177 0.77 4.34 7.38
CA ASP A 177 0.94 5.73 6.91
C ASP A 177 0.50 5.83 5.45
N LEU A 178 -0.68 6.37 5.20
CA LEU A 178 -1.22 6.68 3.87
C LEU A 178 -1.09 8.17 3.52
N GLY A 179 -0.25 8.93 4.25
CA GLY A 179 -0.16 10.38 4.12
C GLY A 179 0.02 10.82 2.66
N ARG A 180 -0.88 11.70 2.19
CA ARG A 180 -0.92 12.24 0.82
C ARG A 180 -1.11 11.21 -0.29
N ALA A 181 -1.55 9.99 0.02
CA ALA A 181 -1.88 8.99 -0.99
C ALA A 181 -3.10 9.41 -1.84
N SER A 182 -3.14 8.90 -3.08
CA SER A 182 -4.31 9.00 -3.95
C SER A 182 -5.19 7.77 -3.76
N LEU A 183 -6.46 7.97 -3.40
CA LEU A 183 -7.43 6.94 -3.03
C LEU A 183 -8.68 6.97 -3.91
N THR A 184 -8.61 7.53 -5.13
CA THR A 184 -9.82 7.72 -5.95
C THR A 184 -10.42 6.36 -6.32
N ASP A 185 -11.71 6.16 -6.04
CA ASP A 185 -12.41 4.88 -6.22
C ASP A 185 -11.79 3.69 -5.46
N THR A 186 -10.93 3.94 -4.46
CA THR A 186 -10.31 2.88 -3.65
C THR A 186 -11.33 2.28 -2.69
N LYS A 187 -11.28 0.96 -2.53
CA LYS A 187 -12.16 0.23 -1.61
C LYS A 187 -11.36 -0.28 -0.41
N PHE A 188 -11.79 0.07 0.78
CA PHE A 188 -11.35 -0.41 2.09
C PHE A 188 -12.52 -1.08 2.80
N GLU A 189 -13.06 -2.14 2.20
CA GLU A 189 -14.24 -2.84 2.71
C GLU A 189 -13.81 -3.78 3.86
N GLN A 190 -14.40 -3.60 5.05
CA GLN A 190 -14.14 -4.45 6.23
C GLN A 190 -12.64 -4.51 6.63
N THR A 191 -11.88 -3.44 6.38
CA THR A 191 -10.47 -3.35 6.79
C THR A 191 -10.34 -2.96 8.26
N THR A 192 -9.19 -3.28 8.86
CA THR A 192 -8.82 -2.71 10.17
C THR A 192 -7.72 -1.68 9.97
N MET A 193 -7.98 -0.44 10.36
CA MET A 193 -7.18 0.76 10.07
C MET A 193 -7.05 1.62 11.34
N ASN A 194 -7.01 0.98 12.52
CA ASN A 194 -6.88 1.71 13.78
C ASN A 194 -5.58 2.51 13.80
N ASN A 195 -5.64 3.77 14.24
CA ASN A 195 -4.50 4.69 14.28
C ASN A 195 -3.78 4.90 12.94
N ALA A 196 -4.44 4.63 11.81
CA ALA A 196 -3.85 4.91 10.49
C ALA A 196 -3.73 6.43 10.26
N ASP A 197 -2.65 6.84 9.62
CA ASP A 197 -2.42 8.23 9.21
C ASP A 197 -2.89 8.40 7.75
N LEU A 198 -3.96 9.17 7.56
CA LEU A 198 -4.50 9.57 6.26
C LEU A 198 -4.36 11.08 6.04
N PHE A 199 -3.32 11.70 6.61
CA PHE A 199 -3.04 13.13 6.45
C PHE A 199 -3.00 13.54 4.98
N GLY A 200 -3.85 14.48 4.56
CA GLY A 200 -3.84 15.07 3.24
C GLY A 200 -4.14 14.08 2.09
N VAL A 201 -4.74 12.92 2.37
CA VAL A 201 -5.16 11.99 1.31
C VAL A 201 -6.16 12.64 0.35
N ARG A 202 -6.17 12.16 -0.90
CA ARG A 202 -7.13 12.62 -1.92
C ARG A 202 -7.82 11.42 -2.53
N GLY A 203 -9.13 11.30 -2.37
CA GLY A 203 -9.87 10.19 -2.95
C GLY A 203 -11.36 10.47 -3.04
N GLN A 204 -11.81 10.87 -4.22
CA GLN A 204 -13.25 10.90 -4.50
C GLN A 204 -13.78 9.46 -4.56
N HIS A 205 -15.01 9.23 -4.08
CA HIS A 205 -15.67 7.92 -4.13
C HIS A 205 -14.96 6.80 -3.34
N THR A 206 -14.05 7.14 -2.43
CA THR A 206 -13.39 6.16 -1.57
C THR A 206 -14.42 5.42 -0.71
N ASN A 207 -14.35 4.10 -0.64
CA ASN A 207 -15.28 3.29 0.14
C ASN A 207 -14.61 2.73 1.41
N PHE A 208 -15.04 3.17 2.58
CA PHE A 208 -14.65 2.67 3.90
C PHE A 208 -15.78 1.88 4.60
N HIS A 209 -16.70 1.28 3.83
CA HIS A 209 -17.81 0.50 4.38
C HIS A 209 -17.34 -0.58 5.36
N GLN A 210 -17.90 -0.56 6.57
CA GLN A 210 -17.56 -1.46 7.68
C GLN A 210 -16.07 -1.45 8.10
N ALA A 211 -15.28 -0.45 7.67
CA ALA A 211 -13.89 -0.32 8.09
C ALA A 211 -13.79 0.07 9.56
N ASN A 212 -12.78 -0.45 10.25
CA ASN A 212 -12.43 -0.03 11.60
C ASN A 212 -11.35 1.05 11.55
N LEU A 213 -11.74 2.30 11.79
CA LEU A 213 -10.94 3.53 11.67
C LEU A 213 -10.83 4.24 13.03
N LYS A 214 -10.80 3.47 14.13
CA LYS A 214 -10.66 4.03 15.47
C LYS A 214 -9.36 4.84 15.56
N ASP A 215 -9.46 6.06 16.08
CA ASP A 215 -8.33 6.97 16.26
C ASP A 215 -7.55 7.30 14.96
N ALA A 216 -8.14 7.06 13.78
CA ALA A 216 -7.53 7.37 12.49
C ALA A 216 -7.47 8.89 12.23
N LEU A 217 -6.42 9.33 11.53
CA LEU A 217 -6.15 10.74 11.27
C LEU A 217 -6.46 11.10 9.81
N PHE A 218 -7.49 11.90 9.58
CA PHE A 218 -7.92 12.41 8.28
C PHE A 218 -7.64 13.92 8.15
N VAL A 219 -6.64 14.44 8.84
CA VAL A 219 -6.32 15.88 8.84
C VAL A 219 -5.98 16.34 7.42
N GLU A 220 -6.60 17.42 6.95
CA GLU A 220 -6.48 17.95 5.58
C GLU A 220 -6.91 16.98 4.45
N ALA A 221 -7.61 15.88 4.77
CA ALA A 221 -8.05 14.91 3.77
C ALA A 221 -9.11 15.50 2.83
N THR A 222 -9.07 15.13 1.55
CA THR A 222 -10.12 15.44 0.56
C THR A 222 -10.79 14.15 0.10
N LEU A 223 -11.97 13.86 0.64
CA LEU A 223 -12.69 12.60 0.48
C LEU A 223 -14.12 12.82 -0.01
N ARG A 224 -14.31 13.71 -0.99
CA ARG A 224 -15.64 14.03 -1.52
C ARG A 224 -16.36 12.76 -1.99
N GLU A 225 -17.64 12.64 -1.67
CA GLU A 225 -18.49 11.51 -2.07
C GLU A 225 -17.95 10.15 -1.57
N ALA A 226 -17.15 10.13 -0.50
CA ALA A 226 -16.71 8.90 0.14
C ALA A 226 -17.82 8.25 0.97
N THR A 227 -17.74 6.93 1.11
CA THR A 227 -18.67 6.13 1.92
C THR A 227 -17.99 5.65 3.20
N PHE A 228 -18.63 5.88 4.34
CA PHE A 228 -18.25 5.42 5.68
C PHE A 228 -19.39 4.65 6.34
N THR A 229 -20.29 4.06 5.55
CA THR A 229 -21.46 3.35 6.07
C THR A 229 -21.04 2.22 7.01
N GLU A 230 -21.65 2.16 8.20
CA GLU A 230 -21.33 1.19 9.25
C GLU A 230 -19.86 1.20 9.72
N ALA A 231 -19.08 2.25 9.40
CA ALA A 231 -17.68 2.33 9.78
C ALA A 231 -17.53 2.65 11.27
N LYS A 232 -16.45 2.14 11.90
CA LYS A 232 -16.10 2.44 13.29
C LYS A 232 -15.08 3.56 13.32
N LEU A 233 -15.50 4.75 13.71
CA LEU A 233 -14.73 6.00 13.62
C LEU A 233 -14.51 6.65 15.00
N THR A 234 -14.63 5.89 16.08
CA THR A 234 -14.46 6.41 17.44
C THR A 234 -13.11 7.13 17.58
N GLY A 235 -13.12 8.38 18.06
CA GLY A 235 -11.92 9.18 18.29
C GLY A 235 -11.20 9.70 17.04
N SER A 236 -11.70 9.40 15.83
CA SER A 236 -11.08 9.83 14.58
C SER A 236 -11.04 11.36 14.42
N VAL A 237 -10.05 11.85 13.66
CA VAL A 237 -9.77 13.28 13.53
C VAL A 237 -9.87 13.73 12.07
N PHE A 238 -10.84 14.57 11.75
CA PHE A 238 -11.13 15.12 10.42
C PHE A 238 -10.83 16.63 10.33
N THR A 239 -9.85 17.12 11.08
CA THR A 239 -9.52 18.56 11.10
C THR A 239 -9.21 19.06 9.69
N GLN A 240 -9.89 20.12 9.24
CA GLN A 240 -9.75 20.70 7.90
C GLN A 240 -10.03 19.72 6.74
N ALA A 241 -10.73 18.62 7.00
CA ALA A 241 -11.09 17.65 5.96
C ALA A 241 -12.24 18.18 5.09
N ASN A 242 -12.15 17.93 3.79
CA ASN A 242 -13.27 18.09 2.87
C ASN A 242 -13.99 16.75 2.71
N LEU A 243 -15.17 16.67 3.35
CA LEU A 243 -16.05 15.52 3.40
C LEU A 243 -17.37 15.79 2.66
N THR A 244 -17.38 16.71 1.69
CA THR A 244 -18.60 17.06 0.94
C THR A 244 -19.27 15.82 0.35
N ALA A 245 -20.58 15.69 0.56
CA ALA A 245 -21.42 14.59 0.07
C ALA A 245 -20.98 13.19 0.53
N CYS A 246 -20.34 13.07 1.69
CA CYS A 246 -20.00 11.76 2.25
C CYS A 246 -21.22 11.04 2.83
N ASN A 247 -21.17 9.70 2.88
CA ASN A 247 -22.20 8.91 3.56
C ASN A 247 -21.66 8.29 4.85
N PHE A 248 -22.11 8.76 6.01
CA PHE A 248 -21.80 8.23 7.35
C PHE A 248 -22.97 7.43 7.95
N GLU A 249 -23.89 6.92 7.13
CA GLU A 249 -25.04 6.15 7.60
C GLU A 249 -24.62 4.98 8.52
N ASP A 250 -25.25 4.90 9.69
CA ASP A 250 -24.96 3.91 10.74
C ASP A 250 -23.50 3.86 11.22
N ALA A 251 -22.69 4.90 10.95
CA ALA A 251 -21.32 4.96 11.41
C ALA A 251 -21.23 5.28 12.91
N ASN A 252 -20.22 4.72 13.59
CA ASN A 252 -19.90 5.08 14.97
C ASN A 252 -18.85 6.18 15.02
N LEU A 253 -19.28 7.41 15.23
CA LEU A 253 -18.47 8.63 15.28
C LEU A 253 -18.26 9.16 16.71
N GLN A 254 -18.40 8.30 17.73
CA GLN A 254 -18.24 8.72 19.11
C GLN A 254 -16.88 9.41 19.33
N GLY A 255 -16.90 10.65 19.86
CA GLY A 255 -15.70 11.44 20.12
C GLY A 255 -14.91 11.89 18.89
N ALA A 256 -15.44 11.71 17.67
CA ALA A 256 -14.80 12.16 16.45
C ALA A 256 -14.69 13.71 16.41
N LYS A 257 -13.65 14.23 15.76
CA LYS A 257 -13.34 15.67 15.72
C LYS A 257 -13.39 16.19 14.30
N PHE A 258 -14.24 17.17 14.03
CA PHE A 258 -14.47 17.75 12.72
C PHE A 258 -13.99 19.21 12.60
N LYS A 259 -13.05 19.65 13.44
CA LYS A 259 -12.65 21.05 13.49
C LYS A 259 -12.34 21.62 12.09
N GLU A 260 -13.01 22.70 11.69
CA GLU A 260 -12.83 23.34 10.37
C GLU A 260 -13.09 22.41 9.16
N ALA A 261 -13.78 21.28 9.35
CA ALA A 261 -14.15 20.37 8.27
C ALA A 261 -15.34 20.89 7.45
N THR A 262 -15.50 20.36 6.25
CA THR A 262 -16.67 20.63 5.39
C THR A 262 -17.50 19.37 5.19
N LEU A 263 -18.74 19.38 5.69
CA LEU A 263 -19.69 18.26 5.66
C LEU A 263 -20.88 18.49 4.71
N THR A 264 -20.89 19.56 3.91
CA THR A 264 -22.02 19.92 3.04
C THR A 264 -22.57 18.73 2.26
N GLY A 265 -23.88 18.48 2.37
CA GLY A 265 -24.58 17.38 1.71
C GLY A 265 -24.26 15.98 2.23
N SER A 266 -23.53 15.84 3.35
CA SER A 266 -23.21 14.53 3.91
C SER A 266 -24.40 13.94 4.67
N ASN A 267 -24.54 12.62 4.58
CA ASN A 267 -25.58 11.86 5.29
C ASN A 267 -25.05 11.34 6.63
N PHE A 268 -25.78 11.57 7.71
CA PHE A 268 -25.49 11.07 9.06
C PHE A 268 -26.63 10.21 9.64
N THR A 269 -27.54 9.72 8.79
CA THR A 269 -28.68 8.89 9.23
C THR A 269 -28.21 7.71 10.07
N GLY A 270 -28.73 7.57 11.30
CA GLY A 270 -28.36 6.46 12.19
C GLY A 270 -26.96 6.54 12.81
N ALA A 271 -26.16 7.55 12.48
CA ALA A 271 -24.80 7.68 13.01
C ALA A 271 -24.79 7.97 14.51
N ASN A 272 -23.88 7.34 15.25
CA ASN A 272 -23.64 7.67 16.66
C ASN A 272 -22.64 8.84 16.77
N LEU A 273 -23.10 9.99 17.23
CA LEU A 273 -22.31 11.23 17.36
C LEU A 273 -21.96 11.59 18.81
N ASP A 274 -22.10 10.66 19.76
CA ASP A 274 -21.85 10.91 21.17
C ASP A 274 -20.48 11.54 21.41
N GLY A 275 -20.44 12.74 21.97
CA GLY A 275 -19.19 13.44 22.26
C GLY A 275 -18.39 13.93 21.05
N ALA A 276 -18.92 13.80 19.82
CA ALA A 276 -18.31 14.37 18.63
C ALA A 276 -18.19 15.90 18.74
N LYS A 277 -17.18 16.47 18.06
CA LYS A 277 -16.83 17.90 18.11
C LYS A 277 -16.86 18.51 16.72
N PHE A 278 -17.51 19.68 16.61
CA PHE A 278 -17.80 20.35 15.34
C PHE A 278 -17.28 21.80 15.30
N ASP A 279 -16.23 22.13 16.05
CA ASP A 279 -15.69 23.50 16.12
C ASP A 279 -15.42 24.10 14.72
N TYR A 280 -16.09 25.19 14.36
CA TYR A 280 -15.97 25.85 13.04
C TYR A 280 -16.27 24.96 11.83
N THR A 281 -17.04 23.87 12.01
CA THR A 281 -17.38 22.93 10.93
C THR A 281 -18.47 23.52 10.03
N ILE A 282 -18.37 23.32 8.71
CA ILE A 282 -19.49 23.56 7.79
C ILE A 282 -20.37 22.30 7.81
N MET A 283 -21.59 22.42 8.33
CA MET A 283 -22.55 21.32 8.52
C MET A 283 -23.19 20.88 7.20
N PRO A 284 -23.91 19.74 7.16
CA PRO A 284 -24.57 19.24 5.95
C PRO A 284 -25.44 20.26 5.20
N ASN A 285 -26.13 21.15 5.92
CA ASN A 285 -26.93 22.23 5.35
C ASN A 285 -26.12 23.42 4.77
N GLY A 286 -24.80 23.37 4.84
CA GLY A 286 -23.88 24.39 4.32
C GLY A 286 -23.61 25.58 5.25
N LYS A 287 -24.17 25.60 6.47
CA LYS A 287 -23.90 26.63 7.49
C LYS A 287 -22.76 26.20 8.42
N VAL A 288 -22.10 27.17 9.04
CA VAL A 288 -21.15 26.89 10.12
C VAL A 288 -21.92 26.37 11.35
N PHE A 289 -21.36 25.39 12.04
CA PHE A 289 -21.91 24.80 13.25
C PHE A 289 -22.22 25.88 14.30
N ASP A 290 -23.44 25.82 14.84
CA ASP A 290 -23.92 26.69 15.91
C ASP A 290 -24.01 25.88 17.21
N GLU A 291 -23.17 26.21 18.19
CA GLU A 291 -23.17 25.59 19.52
C GLU A 291 -24.48 25.83 20.30
N GLY A 292 -25.29 26.82 19.89
CA GLY A 292 -26.58 27.13 20.51
C GLY A 292 -27.74 26.25 20.07
N LEU A 293 -27.54 25.38 19.05
CA LEU A 293 -28.58 24.49 18.52
C LEU A 293 -28.20 23.01 18.72
N PRO A 294 -29.19 22.11 18.89
CA PRO A 294 -28.94 20.67 18.86
C PRO A 294 -28.20 20.25 17.60
N VAL A 295 -27.31 19.25 17.71
CA VAL A 295 -26.54 18.76 16.57
C VAL A 295 -27.48 18.15 15.53
N GLU A 296 -28.48 17.41 15.98
CA GLU A 296 -29.43 16.67 15.15
C GLU A 296 -30.22 17.59 14.21
N GLU A 297 -30.56 18.81 14.65
CA GLU A 297 -31.27 19.81 13.84
C GLU A 297 -30.39 20.40 12.72
N GLN A 298 -29.06 20.27 12.83
CA GLN A 298 -28.09 20.80 11.87
C GLN A 298 -27.61 19.75 10.85
N LEU A 299 -28.03 18.48 11.00
CA LEU A 299 -27.70 17.36 10.11
C LEU A 299 -28.69 17.16 8.95
N ILE A 300 -29.79 17.92 8.92
CA ILE A 300 -30.90 17.83 7.95
C ILE A 300 -30.62 18.72 6.72
#